data_AF-A0A947BQY7-F1
#
_entry.id   AF-A0A947BQY7-F1
#
_cell.length_a   1.000
_cell.length_b   1.000
_cell.length_c   1.000
_cell.angle_alpha   90.00
_cell.angle_beta   90.00
_cell.angle_gamma   90.00
#
_symmetry.space_group_name_H-M   'P 1'
#
loop_
_entity.id
_entity.type
_entity.pdbx_description
1 polymer ?
#
loop_
_entity_poly.entity_id
_entity_poly.type
_entity_poly.pdbx_seq_one_letter_code
_entity_poly.pdbx_strand_id
1 'polypeptide(L)'
;MSKSNKTFSFELFPPKTDKGFENLKKTVGILNQKSPEFFSVTYGAGGSTQDTTFKTVDWLREEGIETAPHLSCIGSSSNEILDILNRYRNQGIKRIVALRGDLPSGAGLGSLGDLNYANELVELMRADFGDDFIIEVAAYPEF
;
A
#
# COMPACT_ATOMS: atom_id res chain seq x y z
N MET A 1 19.63 5.61 30.75
CA MET A 1 19.46 4.53 29.76
C MET A 1 18.90 5.16 28.50
N SER A 2 19.63 5.12 27.39
CA SER A 2 19.13 5.59 26.09
C SER A 2 17.97 4.68 25.68
N LYS A 3 16.74 5.22 25.61
CA LYS A 3 15.61 4.50 25.01
C LYS A 3 15.97 4.28 23.55
N SER A 4 16.19 3.02 23.17
CA SER A 4 16.31 2.62 21.78
C SER A 4 15.01 3.02 21.05
N ASN A 5 15.06 4.03 20.17
CA ASN A 5 13.98 4.46 19.26
C ASN A 5 13.76 3.43 18.14
N LYS A 6 13.56 2.15 18.49
CA LYS A 6 13.22 1.13 17.52
C LYS A 6 11.74 1.25 17.20
N THR A 7 11.43 1.51 15.94
CA THR A 7 10.09 1.39 15.41
C THR A 7 9.92 -0.01 14.82
N PHE A 8 8.68 -0.47 14.74
CA PHE A 8 8.32 -1.68 14.02
C PHE A 8 6.94 -1.50 13.41
N SER A 9 6.72 -2.19 12.30
CA SER A 9 5.48 -2.24 11.55
C SER A 9 5.19 -3.69 11.18
N PHE A 10 3.98 -3.95 10.69
CA PHE A 10 3.59 -5.26 10.18
C PHE A 10 2.99 -5.12 8.78
N GLU A 11 3.27 -6.08 7.92
CA GLU A 11 2.66 -6.17 6.58
C GLU A 11 1.55 -7.20 6.55
N LEU A 12 0.42 -6.83 5.97
CA LEU A 12 -0.79 -7.64 5.87
C LEU A 12 -1.09 -7.98 4.41
N PHE A 13 -1.41 -9.25 4.19
CA PHE A 13 -1.91 -9.74 2.91
C PHE A 13 -3.45 -9.85 2.98
N PRO A 14 -4.22 -9.06 2.21
CA PRO A 14 -5.67 -9.09 2.23
C PRO A 14 -6.25 -10.48 1.89
N PRO A 15 -6.99 -11.12 2.81
CA PRO A 15 -7.60 -12.42 2.54
C PRO A 15 -8.70 -12.33 1.48
N LYS A 16 -8.83 -13.39 0.67
CA LYS A 16 -9.87 -13.50 -0.36
C LYS A 16 -11.24 -14.00 0.15
N THR A 17 -11.32 -14.43 1.42
CA THR A 17 -12.54 -15.01 2.00
C THR A 17 -12.92 -14.28 3.28
N ASP A 18 -14.21 -14.22 3.59
CA ASP A 18 -14.70 -13.58 4.81
C ASP A 18 -14.16 -14.26 6.08
N LYS A 19 -14.07 -15.59 6.10
CA LYS A 19 -13.42 -16.32 7.21
C LYS A 19 -11.96 -15.92 7.36
N GLY A 20 -11.24 -15.73 6.26
CA GLY A 20 -9.88 -15.22 6.26
C GLY A 20 -9.80 -13.80 6.82
N PHE A 21 -10.73 -12.93 6.45
CA PHE A 21 -10.83 -11.56 6.95
C PHE A 21 -11.10 -11.52 8.46
N GLU A 22 -11.99 -12.36 8.97
CA GLU A 22 -12.24 -12.46 10.42
C GLU A 22 -11.02 -12.98 11.20
N ASN A 23 -10.22 -13.87 10.60
CA ASN A 23 -8.95 -14.27 11.19
C ASN A 23 -7.91 -13.15 11.15
N LEU A 24 -7.86 -12.37 10.06
CA LEU A 24 -6.99 -11.20 9.95
C LEU A 24 -7.29 -10.20 11.08
N LYS A 25 -8.56 -9.87 11.30
CA LYS A 25 -8.98 -8.95 12.37
C LYS A 25 -8.47 -9.38 13.75
N LYS A 26 -8.60 -10.68 14.07
CA LYS A 26 -8.08 -11.24 15.34
C LYS A 26 -6.57 -11.09 15.46
N THR A 27 -5.83 -11.41 14.39
CA THR A 27 -4.36 -11.28 14.36
C THR A 27 -3.93 -9.83 14.52
N VAL A 28 -4.53 -8.90 13.78
CA VAL A 28 -4.25 -7.47 13.90
C VAL A 28 -4.56 -6.97 15.31
N GLY A 29 -5.67 -7.39 15.92
CA GLY A 29 -5.98 -7.02 17.31
C GLY A 29 -4.93 -7.47 18.33
N ILE A 30 -4.25 -8.59 18.10
CA ILE A 30 -3.12 -9.05 18.93
C ILE A 30 -1.85 -8.23 18.63
N LEU A 31 -1.53 -8.01 17.36
CA LEU A 31 -0.32 -7.31 16.95
C LEU A 31 -0.37 -5.81 17.31
N ASN A 32 -1.55 -5.18 17.22
CA ASN A 32 -1.73 -3.76 17.52
C ASN A 32 -1.45 -3.44 19.00
N GLN A 33 -1.61 -4.41 19.91
CA GLN A 33 -1.23 -4.25 21.32
C GLN A 33 0.27 -4.01 21.52
N LYS A 34 1.10 -4.29 20.51
CA LYS A 34 2.53 -3.96 20.57
C LYS A 34 2.79 -2.48 20.33
N SER A 35 1.82 -1.71 19.82
CA SER A 35 1.98 -0.32 19.36
C SER A 35 2.93 -0.20 18.15
N PRO A 36 2.68 -0.91 17.03
CA PRO A 36 3.43 -0.68 15.80
C PRO A 36 3.21 0.75 15.31
N GLU A 37 4.15 1.27 14.53
CA GLU A 37 4.02 2.59 13.92
C GLU A 37 2.91 2.62 12.87
N PHE A 38 2.77 1.54 12.10
CA PHE A 38 1.71 1.36 11.11
C PHE A 38 1.55 -0.11 10.72
N PHE A 39 0.45 -0.41 10.04
CA PHE A 39 0.28 -1.64 9.27
C PHE A 39 0.34 -1.32 7.78
N SER A 40 1.20 -2.00 7.02
CA SER A 40 1.12 -1.96 5.55
C SER A 40 0.13 -2.99 5.04
N VAL A 41 -0.52 -2.67 3.93
CA VAL A 41 -1.49 -3.57 3.27
C VAL A 41 -1.06 -3.77 1.83
N THR A 42 -0.74 -5.02 1.48
CA THR A 42 -0.24 -5.33 0.14
C THR A 42 -1.30 -5.09 -0.94
N TYR A 43 -0.84 -4.68 -2.12
CA TYR A 43 -1.65 -4.43 -3.30
C TYR A 43 -1.11 -5.31 -4.45
N GLY A 44 -1.97 -6.15 -5.01
CA GLY A 44 -1.61 -7.06 -6.09
C GLY A 44 -1.37 -6.30 -7.39
N ALA A 45 -0.36 -6.73 -8.15
CA ALA A 45 -0.02 -6.14 -9.45
C ALA A 45 -1.24 -6.02 -10.38
N GLY A 46 -1.30 -4.93 -11.13
CA GLY A 46 -2.42 -4.61 -12.02
C GLY A 46 -3.79 -4.54 -11.34
N GLY A 47 -3.84 -4.28 -10.03
CA GLY A 47 -5.10 -4.15 -9.29
C GLY A 47 -5.81 -5.47 -8.97
N SER A 48 -5.15 -6.61 -9.15
CA SER A 48 -5.75 -7.95 -8.97
C SER A 48 -6.32 -8.24 -7.57
N THR A 49 -5.90 -7.50 -6.54
CA THR A 49 -6.45 -7.58 -5.17
C THR A 49 -6.97 -6.23 -4.67
N GLN A 50 -7.33 -5.31 -5.57
CA GLN A 50 -7.72 -3.95 -5.22
C GLN A 50 -8.87 -3.93 -4.20
N ASP A 51 -9.95 -4.67 -4.46
CA ASP A 51 -11.14 -4.66 -3.60
C ASP A 51 -10.84 -5.17 -2.18
N THR A 52 -10.07 -6.26 -2.06
CA THR A 52 -9.69 -6.80 -0.74
C THR A 52 -8.71 -5.88 -0.02
N THR A 53 -7.86 -5.18 -0.77
CA THR A 53 -6.95 -4.15 -0.24
C THR A 53 -7.76 -2.99 0.34
N PHE A 54 -8.70 -2.42 -0.44
CA PHE A 54 -9.56 -1.34 0.02
C PHE A 54 -10.39 -1.74 1.22
N LYS A 55 -11.04 -2.92 1.19
CA LYS A 55 -11.79 -3.44 2.35
C LYS A 55 -10.92 -3.53 3.62
N THR A 56 -9.67 -3.94 3.48
CA THR A 56 -8.73 -4.05 4.61
C THR A 56 -8.30 -2.68 5.12
N VAL A 57 -7.97 -1.75 4.22
CA VAL A 57 -7.58 -0.37 4.57
C VAL A 57 -8.74 0.37 5.23
N ASP A 58 -9.95 0.28 4.67
CA ASP A 58 -11.16 0.90 5.23
C ASP A 58 -11.39 0.43 6.67
N TRP A 59 -11.35 -0.89 6.90
CA TRP A 59 -11.52 -1.46 8.25
C TRP A 59 -10.42 -1.00 9.22
N LEU A 60 -9.14 -1.03 8.83
CA LEU A 60 -8.05 -0.55 9.70
C LEU A 60 -8.24 0.92 10.09
N ARG A 61 -8.74 1.74 9.15
CA ARG A 61 -9.02 3.16 9.40
C ARG A 61 -10.20 3.37 10.35
N GLU A 62 -11.26 2.58 10.21
CA GLU A 62 -12.38 2.58 11.14
C GLU A 62 -11.94 2.22 12.57
N GLU A 63 -10.97 1.31 12.72
CA GLU A 63 -10.35 0.97 14.01
C GLU A 63 -9.35 2.02 14.52
N GLY A 64 -9.12 3.11 13.77
CA GLY A 64 -8.18 4.17 14.14
C GLY A 64 -6.70 3.74 14.04
N ILE A 65 -6.39 2.73 13.22
CA ILE A 65 -5.04 2.21 13.05
C ILE A 65 -4.31 2.96 11.91
N GLU A 66 -3.09 3.42 12.20
CA GLU A 66 -2.20 4.01 11.18
C GLU A 66 -1.88 2.96 10.10
N THR A 67 -2.16 3.31 8.84
CA THR A 67 -2.18 2.37 7.73
C THR A 67 -1.38 2.91 6.55
N ALA A 68 -0.56 2.06 5.94
CA ALA A 68 0.22 2.36 4.76
C ALA A 68 -0.14 1.40 3.60
N PRO A 69 -1.15 1.74 2.78
CA PRO A 69 -1.47 0.94 1.61
C PRO A 69 -0.29 0.88 0.63
N HIS A 70 -0.07 -0.29 0.05
CA HIS A 70 0.80 -0.41 -1.12
C HIS A 70 0.05 0.11 -2.35
N LEU A 71 0.80 0.63 -3.32
CA LEU A 71 0.28 1.02 -4.62
C LEU A 71 1.28 0.64 -5.70
N SER A 72 0.87 -0.22 -6.63
CA SER A 72 1.68 -0.60 -7.79
C SER A 72 1.26 0.18 -9.03
N CYS A 73 2.23 0.65 -9.83
CA CYS A 73 1.92 1.42 -11.04
C CYS A 73 1.75 0.59 -12.32
N ILE A 74 2.41 -0.57 -12.43
CA ILE A 74 2.29 -1.44 -13.61
C ILE A 74 0.86 -1.98 -13.72
N GLY A 75 0.32 -1.86 -14.93
CA GLY A 75 -1.00 -2.31 -15.32
C GLY A 75 -2.10 -1.26 -15.14
N SER A 76 -1.77 -0.07 -14.63
CA SER A 76 -2.73 1.00 -14.36
C SER A 76 -2.40 2.26 -15.18
N SER A 77 -3.45 2.99 -15.55
CA SER A 77 -3.33 4.35 -16.08
C SER A 77 -3.02 5.35 -14.97
N SER A 78 -2.47 6.50 -15.36
CA SER A 78 -2.19 7.60 -14.42
C SER A 78 -3.47 8.07 -13.72
N ASN A 79 -4.59 8.13 -14.46
CA ASN A 79 -5.89 8.55 -13.90
C ASN A 79 -6.40 7.59 -12.82
N GLU A 80 -6.30 6.27 -13.05
CA GLU A 80 -6.69 5.28 -12.03
C GLU A 80 -5.83 5.43 -10.77
N ILE A 81 -4.52 5.65 -10.93
CA ILE A 81 -3.62 5.89 -9.81
C ILE A 81 -4.01 7.15 -9.03
N LEU A 82 -4.31 8.25 -9.73
CA LEU A 82 -4.76 9.50 -9.12
C LEU A 82 -6.09 9.33 -8.39
N ASP A 83 -7.03 8.56 -8.93
CA ASP A 83 -8.31 8.26 -8.27
C ASP A 83 -8.10 7.50 -6.96
N ILE A 84 -7.21 6.51 -6.96
CA ILE A 84 -6.86 5.74 -5.76
C ILE A 84 -6.19 6.64 -4.71
N LEU A 85 -5.24 7.48 -5.12
CA LEU A 85 -4.55 8.42 -4.24
C LEU A 85 -5.53 9.44 -3.64
N ASN A 86 -6.45 9.98 -4.44
CA ASN A 86 -7.50 10.88 -3.95
C ASN A 86 -8.43 10.19 -2.96
N ARG A 87 -8.80 8.92 -3.19
CA ARG A 87 -9.54 8.11 -2.21
C ARG A 87 -8.77 8.04 -0.89
N TYR A 88 -7.50 7.67 -0.91
CA TYR A 88 -6.68 7.54 0.29
C TYR A 88 -6.49 8.87 1.02
N ARG A 89 -6.26 9.97 0.29
CA ARG A 89 -6.21 11.32 0.85
C ARG A 89 -7.50 11.69 1.58
N ASN A 90 -8.65 11.42 0.97
CA ASN A 90 -9.97 11.68 1.56
C ASN A 90 -10.26 10.81 2.79
N GLN A 91 -9.62 9.64 2.90
CA GLN A 91 -9.67 8.78 4.09
C GLN A 91 -8.68 9.21 5.19
N GLY A 92 -7.87 10.24 4.93
CA GLY A 92 -6.82 10.71 5.84
C GLY A 92 -5.62 9.76 5.94
N ILE A 93 -5.42 8.89 4.95
CA ILE A 93 -4.18 8.11 4.83
C ILE A 93 -3.04 9.08 4.50
N LYS A 94 -1.93 8.95 5.23
CA LYS A 94 -0.75 9.82 5.08
C LYS A 94 0.49 9.09 4.61
N ARG A 95 0.48 7.76 4.53
CA ARG A 95 1.64 6.94 4.15
C ARG A 95 1.26 5.99 3.04
N ILE A 96 2.10 5.90 2.01
CA ILE A 96 1.92 4.99 0.86
C ILE A 96 3.24 4.28 0.61
N VAL A 97 3.18 2.98 0.33
CA VAL A 97 4.32 2.22 -0.17
C VAL A 97 4.21 2.19 -1.70
N ALA A 98 4.99 3.02 -2.37
CA ALA A 98 4.99 3.16 -3.82
C ALA A 98 5.89 2.10 -4.47
N LEU A 99 5.29 1.28 -5.33
CA LEU A 99 5.94 0.13 -5.95
C LEU A 99 5.73 0.16 -7.46
N ARG A 100 6.65 -0.48 -8.18
CA ARG A 100 6.43 -0.77 -9.60
C ARG A 100 5.32 -1.81 -9.77
N GLY A 101 5.39 -2.88 -8.97
CA GLY A 101 4.61 -4.10 -9.18
C GLY A 101 5.29 -5.11 -10.08
N ASP A 102 4.71 -6.30 -10.14
CA ASP A 102 5.15 -7.40 -10.99
C ASP A 102 4.54 -7.30 -12.38
N LEU A 103 5.26 -7.81 -13.37
CA LEU A 103 4.74 -7.92 -14.73
C LEU A 103 3.65 -9.00 -14.80
N PRO A 104 2.51 -8.74 -15.47
CA PRO A 104 1.52 -9.77 -15.73
C PRO A 104 2.16 -10.92 -16.54
N SER A 105 1.84 -12.16 -16.15
CA SER A 105 2.34 -13.36 -16.84
C SER A 105 2.03 -13.31 -18.34
N GLY A 106 3.08 -13.30 -19.18
CA GLY A 106 2.96 -13.35 -20.64
C GLY A 106 2.77 -11.99 -21.34
N ALA A 107 2.76 -10.87 -20.61
CA ALA A 107 2.71 -9.54 -21.21
C ALA A 107 4.12 -9.04 -21.61
N GLY A 108 4.27 -8.56 -22.85
CA GLY A 108 5.45 -7.80 -23.27
C GLY A 108 5.41 -6.37 -22.74
N LEU A 109 6.57 -5.70 -22.71
CA LEU A 109 6.74 -4.34 -22.14
C LEU A 109 5.83 -3.25 -22.78
N GLY A 110 5.24 -3.49 -23.95
CA GLY A 110 4.59 -2.46 -24.77
C GLY A 110 3.11 -2.16 -24.50
N SER A 111 2.47 -2.73 -23.48
CA SER A 111 1.03 -2.49 -23.19
C SER A 111 0.71 -2.51 -21.68
N LEU A 112 1.60 -1.95 -20.86
CA LEU A 112 1.60 -2.15 -19.40
C LEU A 112 1.03 -0.98 -18.58
N GLY A 113 0.40 0.02 -19.20
CA GLY A 113 -0.08 1.23 -18.51
C GLY A 113 0.82 2.44 -18.78
N ASP A 114 0.60 3.53 -18.04
CA ASP A 114 1.29 4.81 -18.31
C ASP A 114 2.65 4.91 -17.59
N LEU A 115 2.84 4.14 -16.50
CA LEU A 115 4.03 4.18 -15.65
C LEU A 115 4.70 2.80 -15.61
N ASN A 116 6.00 2.76 -15.89
CA ASN A 116 6.81 1.55 -16.01
C ASN A 116 7.70 1.29 -14.78
N TYR A 117 7.96 2.32 -13.99
CA TYR A 117 8.88 2.28 -12.85
C TYR A 117 8.30 2.95 -11.60
N ALA A 118 8.76 2.49 -10.43
CA ALA A 118 8.32 3.03 -9.14
C ALA A 118 8.65 4.52 -9.00
N ASN A 119 9.77 5.01 -9.55
CA ASN A 119 10.13 6.42 -9.47
C ASN A 119 9.14 7.31 -10.24
N GLU A 120 8.57 6.84 -11.35
CA GLU A 120 7.56 7.61 -12.10
C GLU A 120 6.26 7.75 -11.29
N LEU A 121 5.89 6.73 -10.51
CA LEU A 121 4.81 6.83 -9.53
C LEU A 121 5.12 7.85 -8.43
N VAL A 122 6.34 7.86 -7.91
CA VAL A 122 6.77 8.86 -6.92
C VAL A 122 6.70 10.28 -7.51
N GLU A 123 7.17 10.47 -8.74
CA GLU A 123 7.11 11.76 -9.45
C GLU A 123 5.67 12.24 -9.65
N LEU A 124 4.77 11.35 -10.10
CA LEU A 124 3.34 11.65 -10.22
C LEU A 124 2.74 12.05 -8.86
N MET A 125 3.01 11.27 -7.81
CA MET A 125 2.51 11.58 -6.46
C MET A 125 3.01 12.95 -5.98
N ARG A 126 4.28 13.29 -6.21
CA ARG A 126 4.84 14.60 -5.83
C ARG A 126 4.28 15.74 -6.66
N ALA A 127 4.01 15.54 -7.95
CA ALA A 127 3.44 16.56 -8.82
C ALA A 127 2.00 16.92 -8.41
N ASP A 128 1.16 15.92 -8.12
CA ASP A 128 -0.27 16.13 -7.84
C ASP A 128 -0.60 16.35 -6.35
N PHE A 129 0.21 15.80 -5.44
CA PHE A 129 -0.08 15.80 -3.99
C PHE A 129 0.99 16.47 -3.12
N GLY A 130 2.13 16.89 -3.69
CA GLY A 130 3.20 17.53 -2.93
C GLY A 130 3.67 16.66 -1.75
N ASP A 131 3.57 17.22 -0.54
CA ASP A 131 4.00 16.57 0.71
C ASP A 131 2.85 15.89 1.49
N ASP A 132 1.66 15.77 0.91
CA ASP A 132 0.50 15.17 1.58
C ASP A 132 0.72 13.70 1.98
N PHE A 133 1.62 13.01 1.27
CA PHE A 133 2.01 11.63 1.56
C PHE A 133 3.48 11.51 1.98
N ILE A 134 3.71 10.72 3.02
CA ILE A 134 4.95 10.00 3.28
C ILE A 134 5.02 8.86 2.27
N ILE A 135 6.06 8.84 1.44
CA ILE A 135 6.24 7.86 0.38
C ILE A 135 7.38 6.93 0.77
N GLU A 136 7.06 5.66 0.97
CA GLU A 136 8.04 4.58 1.15
C GLU A 136 8.28 3.90 -0.20
N VAL A 137 9.50 3.44 -0.45
CA VAL A 137 9.87 2.68 -1.66
C VAL A 137 10.63 1.41 -1.27
N ALA A 138 10.58 0.39 -2.12
CA ALA A 138 11.33 -0.85 -1.91
C ALA A 138 12.81 -0.69 -2.23
N ALA A 139 13.66 -1.39 -1.48
CA ALA A 139 15.10 -1.51 -1.73
C ALA A 139 15.51 -2.99 -1.68
N TYR A 140 16.48 -3.36 -2.51
CA TYR A 140 16.96 -4.73 -2.64
C TYR A 140 18.45 -4.78 -2.29
N PRO A 141 18.82 -5.12 -1.05
CA PRO A 141 20.20 -4.99 -0.56
C PRO A 141 21.18 -6.02 -1.15
N GLU A 142 20.66 -7.02 -1.87
CA GLU A 142 21.45 -8.07 -2.50
C GLU A 142 22.00 -7.66 -3.88
N PHE A 143 21.67 -6.46 -4.36
CA PHE A 143 22.10 -5.89 -5.65
C PHE A 143 22.91 -4.62 -5.48
#